data_AF-A0A820EXD9-F1
#
_entry.id   AF-A0A820EXD9-F1
#
_cell.length_a   1.000
_cell.length_b   1.000
_cell.length_c   1.000
_cell.angle_alpha   90.00
_cell.angle_beta   90.00
_cell.angle_gamma   90.00
#
_symmetry.space_group_name_H-M   'P 1'
#
loop_
_entity.id
_entity.type
_entity.pdbx_description
1 polymer ?
#
loop_
_entity_poly.entity_id
_entity_poly.type
_entity_poly.pdbx_seq_one_letter_code
_entity_poly.pdbx_strand_id
1 'polypeptide(L)' 'MNHQNCIKSIKQIQDDYLDTLKYDDIGYNFILCGDNDDQQQIYTGRGWNITGAHCISYNTKSL' A
#
# COMPACT_ATOMS: atom_id res chain seq x y z
N MET A 1 -13.54 -6.34 8.41
CA MET A 1 -12.42 -6.85 7.62
C MET A 1 -11.35 -7.10 8.64
N ASN A 2 -11.09 -8.38 8.90
CA ASN A 2 -10.09 -8.77 9.89
C ASN A 2 -8.68 -8.66 9.28
N HIS A 3 -7.66 -8.80 10.12
CA HIS A 3 -6.26 -8.72 9.74
C HIS A 3 -5.89 -9.59 8.52
N GLN A 4 -6.41 -10.82 8.45
CA GLN A 4 -6.13 -11.74 7.34
C GLN A 4 -6.70 -11.25 6.01
N ASN A 5 -7.92 -10.71 6.02
CA ASN A 5 -8.53 -10.13 4.83
C ASN A 5 -7.77 -8.88 4.37
N CYS A 6 -7.29 -8.04 5.30
CA CYS A 6 -6.41 -6.91 4.97
C CYS A 6 -5.13 -7.34 4.28
N ILE A 7 -4.41 -8.33 4.82
CA ILE A 7 -3.21 -8.87 4.18
C ILE A 7 -3.53 -9.39 2.77
N LYS A 8 -4.62 -10.14 2.63
CA LYS A 8 -5.00 -10.69 1.32
C LYS A 8 -5.29 -9.59 0.30
N SER A 9 -6.05 -8.56 0.67
CA SER A 9 -6.34 -7.44 -0.22
C SER A 9 -5.10 -6.62 -0.57
N ILE A 10 -4.22 -6.36 0.40
CA ILE A 10 -2.98 -5.64 0.15
C ILE A 10 -2.07 -6.42 -0.81
N LYS A 11 -1.96 -7.75 -0.63
CA LYS A 11 -1.21 -8.60 -1.56
C LYS A 11 -1.80 -8.58 -2.97
N GLN A 12 -3.12 -8.65 -3.10
CA GLN A 12 -3.75 -8.56 -4.42
C GLN A 12 -3.43 -7.22 -5.11
N ILE A 13 -3.46 -6.11 -4.37
CA ILE A 13 -3.07 -4.80 -4.90
C ILE A 13 -1.59 -4.81 -5.31
N GLN A 14 -0.71 -5.38 -4.49
CA GLN A 14 0.72 -5.49 -4.82
C GLN A 14 0.93 -6.33 -6.08
N ASP A 15 0.25 -7.47 -6.21
CA ASP A 15 0.29 -8.33 -7.39
C ASP A 15 -0.15 -7.57 -8.66
N ASP A 16 -1.23 -6.79 -8.58
CA ASP A 16 -1.68 -5.97 -9.72
C ASP A 16 -0.63 -4.90 -10.11
N TYR A 17 0.03 -4.28 -9.13
CA TYR A 17 1.10 -3.30 -9.37
C TYR A 17 2.33 -3.93 -10.03
N LEU A 18 2.75 -5.12 -9.58
CA LEU A 18 3.91 -5.83 -10.11
C LEU A 18 3.61 -6.44 -11.50
N ASP A 19 2.50 -7.17 -11.62
CA ASP A 19 2.20 -8.00 -12.78
C ASP A 19 1.52 -7.21 -13.90
N THR A 20 0.65 -6.25 -13.57
CA THR A 20 -0.11 -5.50 -14.57
C THR A 20 0.53 -4.15 -14.86
N LEU A 21 0.84 -3.36 -13.83
CA LEU A 21 1.40 -2.01 -13.98
C LEU A 21 2.92 -1.99 -14.16
N LYS A 22 3.59 -3.11 -13.93
CA LYS A 22 5.05 -3.28 -14.04
C LYS A 22 5.84 -2.31 -13.16
N TYR A 23 5.30 -2.00 -11.98
CA TYR A 23 6.04 -1.28 -10.96
C TYR A 23 6.98 -2.24 -10.22
N ASP A 24 7.93 -1.68 -9.48
CA ASP A 24 8.88 -2.41 -8.64
C ASP A 24 8.28 -2.85 -7.29
N ASP A 25 7.18 -2.22 -6.87
CA ASP A 25 6.43 -2.51 -5.65
C ASP A 25 5.03 -1.85 -5.70
N ILE A 26 4.18 -2.13 -4.71
CA ILE A 26 2.94 -1.40 -4.45
C ILE A 26 3.20 0.11 -4.41
N GLY A 27 2.30 0.92 -4.97
CA GLY A 27 2.56 2.35 -5.15
C GLY A 27 2.54 3.20 -3.87
N TYR A 28 2.00 2.67 -2.78
CA TYR A 28 1.81 3.41 -1.52
C TYR A 28 2.92 3.10 -0.50
N ASN A 29 3.30 4.10 0.28
CA ASN A 29 4.28 3.92 1.36
C ASN A 29 3.67 3.20 2.57
N PHE A 30 2.43 3.57 2.93
CA PHE A 30 1.67 2.97 4.01
C PHE A 30 0.21 2.75 3.60
N ILE A 31 -0.38 1.66 4.08
CA ILE A 31 -1.79 1.33 3.84
C ILE A 31 -2.50 1.18 5.17
N LEU A 32 -3.62 1.87 5.36
CA LEU A 32 -4.54 1.66 6.47
C LEU A 32 -5.63 0.68 6.03
N CYS A 33 -5.87 -0.37 6.81
CA CYS A 33 -6.94 -1.32 6.54
C CYS A 33 -7.61 -1.82 7.81
N GLY A 34 -8.94 -1.83 7.79
CA GLY A 34 -9.85 -2.29 8.85
C GLY A 34 -11.26 -1.76 8.58
N ASP A 35 -12.29 -2.34 9.23
CA ASP A 35 -13.68 -1.89 9.03
C ASP A 35 -14.06 -0.71 9.92
N ASN A 36 -13.45 -0.60 11.09
CA ASN A 36 -13.76 0.39 12.10
C ASN A 36 -12.49 0.74 12.88
N ASP A 37 -12.57 1.79 13.69
CA ASP A 37 -11.41 2.37 14.37
C ASP A 37 -10.69 1.36 15.29
N ASP A 38 -11.42 0.40 15.85
CA ASP A 38 -10.88 -0.63 16.74
C ASP A 38 -10.13 -1.76 16.02
N GLN A 39 -10.34 -1.93 14.71
CA GLN A 39 -9.75 -3.01 13.91
C GLN A 39 -8.82 -2.52 12.79
N GLN A 40 -8.60 -1.20 12.69
CA GLN A 40 -7.68 -0.63 11.72
C GLN A 40 -6.23 -0.91 12.11
N GLN A 41 -5.43 -1.28 11.10
CA GLN A 41 -3.99 -1.45 11.23
C GLN A 41 -3.28 -0.75 10.07
N ILE A 42 -2.09 -0.21 10.35
CA ILE A 42 -1.20 0.34 9.35
C ILE A 42 -0.27 -0.77 8.88
N TYR A 43 -0.21 -0.98 7.57
CA TYR A 43 0.66 -1.92 6.89
C TYR A 43 1.72 -1.15 6.11
N THR A 44 2.96 -1.65 6.15
CA THR A 44 4.06 -1.07 5.39
C THR A 44 4.02 -1.56 3.95
N GLY A 45 3.94 -0.62 3.00
CA GLY A 45 4.24 -0.86 1.58
C GLY A 45 5.71 -0.54 1.33
N ARG A 46 5.98 0.51 0.54
CA ARG A 46 7.36 0.98 0.29
C ARG A 46 8.08 1.51 1.53
N GLY A 47 7.33 1.96 2.54
CA GLY A 47 7.88 2.41 3.81
C GLY A 47 8.48 3.82 3.80
N TRP A 48 9.23 4.14 4.85
CA TRP A 48 9.80 5.47 5.08
C TRP A 48 10.96 5.76 4.12
N ASN A 49 11.08 7.03 3.70
CA ASN A 49 12.19 7.55 2.90
C ASN A 49 12.38 6.87 1.52
N ILE A 50 11.35 6.17 1.03
CA ILE A 50 11.32 5.58 -0.31
C ILE A 50 10.32 6.35 -1.18
N THR A 51 10.71 6.66 -2.41
CA THR A 51 9.84 7.29 -3.40
C THR A 51 8.63 6.40 -3.70
N GLY A 52 7.44 6.97 -3.52
CA GLY A 52 6.17 6.33 -3.83
C GLY A 52 5.87 6.23 -5.33
N ALA A 53 4.77 5.61 -5.68
CA ALA A 53 4.19 5.64 -7.03
C ALA A 53 2.67 5.92 -6.99
N HIS A 54 2.23 6.69 -5.98
CA HIS A 54 0.83 6.97 -5.68
C HIS A 54 0.35 8.33 -6.25
N CYS A 55 1.26 9.25 -6.60
CA CYS A 55 0.91 10.55 -7.19
C CYS A 55 2.09 11.14 -7.99
N ILE A 56 1.95 11.22 -9.32
CA ILE A 56 3.04 11.56 -10.27
C ILE A 56 3.86 12.79 -9.86
N SER A 57 3.22 13.87 -9.39
CA SER A 57 3.90 15.12 -9.02
C SER A 57 4.37 15.19 -7.56
N TYR A 58 4.09 14.15 -6.77
CA TYR A 58 4.31 14.13 -5.31
C TYR A 58 5.10 12.91 -4.81
N ASN A 59 5.28 11.87 -5.62
CA ASN A 59 6.02 10.64 -5.29
C ASN A 59 7.35 10.86 -4.55
N THR A 60 8.08 11.96 -4.83
CA THR A 60 9.39 12.27 -4.22
C THR A 60 9.33 13.22 -3.02
N LYS A 61 8.14 13.68 -2.62
CA LYS A 61 7.94 14.70 -1.59
C LYS A 61 6.72 14.43 -0.69
N SER A 62 6.19 13.21 -0.72
CA SER A 62 5.08 12.73 0.09
C SER A 62 5.28 11.27 0.48
N LEU A 63 4.41 10.81 1.37
CA LEU A 63 4.23 9.42 1.78
C LEU A 63 2.76 9.05 1.65
#